data_AF-A0A9Q3SW89-F1
#
_entry.id   AF-A0A9Q3SW89-F1
#
_cell.length_a   1.000
_cell.length_b   1.000
_cell.length_c   1.000
_cell.angle_alpha   90.00
_cell.angle_beta   90.00
_cell.angle_gamma   90.00
#
_symmetry.space_group_name_H-M   'P 1'
#
loop_
_entity.id
_entity.type
_entity.pdbx_description
1 polymer ?
#
loop_
_entity_poly.entity_id
_entity_poly.type
_entity_poly.pdbx_seq_one_letter_code
_entity_poly.pdbx_strand_id
1 'polypeptide(L)'
;MTTIKEIALKTGFSTATVSRILNNDLTFSVTNQTRDAIQIAARQLNYVSPNVNKFCDFDIAVIFSINPDEELEDVYFIRMRQIIETTALKNGLRINFYRNVFDLPKSVNGTLLIGKFRQDALNELVEKNYLRIY
;
A
#
# COMPACT_ATOMS: atom_id res chain seq x y z
N MET A 1 19.09 15.31 -4.31
CA MET A 1 17.84 14.55 -4.45
C MET A 1 17.66 14.23 -5.92
N THR A 2 17.53 12.96 -6.27
CA THR A 2 17.33 12.54 -7.67
C THR A 2 16.02 13.11 -8.20
N THR A 3 16.03 13.67 -9.41
CA THR A 3 14.86 14.30 -10.03
C THR A 3 14.32 13.48 -11.20
N ILE A 4 13.04 13.68 -11.53
CA ILE A 4 12.41 13.13 -12.75
C ILE A 4 13.21 13.52 -14.01
N LYS A 5 13.82 14.72 -14.00
CA LYS A 5 14.65 15.23 -15.10
C LYS A 5 15.90 14.39 -15.33
N GLU A 6 16.56 13.94 -14.26
CA GLU A 6 17.75 13.09 -14.36
C GLU A 6 17.42 11.68 -14.87
N ILE A 7 16.26 11.14 -14.47
CA ILE A 7 15.79 9.84 -14.97
C ILE A 7 15.42 9.94 -16.45
N ALA A 8 14.75 11.02 -16.86
CA ALA A 8 14.47 11.31 -18.26
C ALA A 8 15.76 11.39 -19.10
N LEU A 9 16.76 12.12 -18.60
CA LEU A 9 18.08 12.22 -19.26
C LEU A 9 18.77 10.86 -19.40
N LYS A 10 18.73 10.03 -18.34
CA LYS A 10 19.36 8.70 -18.33
C LYS A 10 18.68 7.69 -19.25
N THR A 11 17.36 7.79 -19.41
CA THR A 11 16.55 6.82 -20.17
C THR A 11 16.26 7.26 -21.60
N GLY A 12 16.44 8.54 -21.92
CA GLY A 12 16.09 9.12 -23.21
C GLY A 12 14.60 9.40 -23.41
N PHE A 13 13.76 9.19 -22.39
CA PHE A 13 12.33 9.48 -22.46
C PHE A 13 12.01 10.91 -22.02
N SER A 14 10.85 11.42 -22.42
CA SER A 14 10.39 12.73 -21.97
C SER A 14 10.12 12.76 -20.47
N THR A 15 10.30 13.92 -19.83
CA THR A 15 9.97 14.13 -18.42
C THR A 15 8.51 13.82 -18.11
N ALA A 16 7.59 14.10 -19.04
CA ALA A 16 6.17 13.78 -18.92
C ALA A 16 5.92 12.27 -18.90
N THR A 17 6.58 11.51 -19.79
CA THR A 17 6.52 10.04 -19.84
C THR A 17 7.04 9.43 -18.54
N VAL A 18 8.20 9.87 -18.08
CA VAL A 18 8.81 9.40 -16.82
C VAL A 18 7.92 9.72 -15.63
N SER A 19 7.38 10.94 -15.55
CA SER A 19 6.46 11.35 -14.47
C SER A 19 5.21 10.48 -14.41
N ARG A 20 4.54 10.26 -15.54
CA ARG A 20 3.33 9.43 -15.61
C ARG A 20 3.59 7.98 -15.21
N ILE A 21 4.72 7.42 -15.62
CA ILE A 21 5.11 6.05 -15.27
C ILE A 21 5.45 5.92 -13.78
N LEU A 22 6.25 6.86 -13.24
CA LEU A 22 6.63 6.83 -11.82
C LEU A 22 5.46 7.18 -10.87
N ASN A 23 4.43 7.84 -11.37
CA ASN A 23 3.18 8.11 -10.64
C ASN A 23 2.07 7.08 -10.91
N ASN A 24 2.35 5.97 -11.62
CA ASN A 24 1.36 4.94 -11.95
C ASN A 24 0.07 5.47 -12.61
N ASP A 25 0.20 6.40 -13.57
CA ASP A 25 -0.94 6.90 -14.34
C ASP A 25 -1.58 5.74 -15.16
N LEU A 26 -2.77 5.31 -14.74
CA LEU A 26 -3.52 4.20 -15.33
C LEU A 26 -4.10 4.54 -16.72
N THR A 27 -4.20 5.82 -17.06
CA THR A 27 -4.68 6.27 -18.38
C THR A 27 -3.56 6.32 -19.42
N PHE A 28 -2.31 6.13 -18.99
CA PHE A 28 -1.13 6.24 -19.83
C PHE A 28 -0.63 4.86 -20.29
N SER A 29 -1.00 4.50 -21.51
CA SER A 29 -0.56 3.26 -22.16
C SER A 29 0.86 3.37 -22.71
N VAL A 30 1.73 2.48 -22.26
CA VAL A 30 3.12 2.31 -22.73
C VAL A 30 3.48 0.83 -22.75
N THR A 31 4.52 0.47 -23.51
CA THR A 31 5.04 -0.89 -23.51
C THR A 31 5.63 -1.24 -22.14
N ASN A 32 5.52 -2.52 -21.75
CA ASN A 32 6.15 -3.02 -20.51
C ASN A 32 7.66 -2.77 -20.51
N GLN A 33 8.31 -2.94 -21.67
CA GLN A 33 9.74 -2.63 -21.84
C GLN A 33 10.09 -1.18 -21.48
N THR A 34 9.27 -0.20 -21.91
CA THR A 34 9.46 1.23 -21.58
C THR A 34 9.28 1.46 -20.08
N ARG A 35 8.23 0.87 -19.50
CA ARG A 35 7.92 0.96 -18.07
C ARG A 35 9.07 0.40 -17.23
N ASP A 36 9.58 -0.77 -17.59
CA ASP A 36 10.67 -1.44 -16.90
C ASP A 36 11.98 -0.66 -16.99
N ALA A 37 12.33 -0.14 -18.18
CA ALA A 37 13.52 0.68 -18.36
C ALA A 37 13.54 1.92 -17.43
N ILE A 38 12.40 2.62 -17.34
CA ILE A 38 12.26 3.79 -16.46
C ILE A 38 12.31 3.39 -14.98
N GLN A 39 11.64 2.31 -14.60
CA GLN A 39 11.66 1.82 -13.21
C GLN A 39 13.05 1.35 -12.77
N ILE A 40 13.80 0.68 -13.65
CA ILE A 40 15.18 0.26 -13.38
C ILE A 40 16.07 1.49 -13.20
N ALA A 41 15.99 2.48 -14.10
CA ALA A 41 16.77 3.70 -14.01
C ALA A 41 16.45 4.49 -12.72
N ALA A 42 15.18 4.59 -12.35
CA ALA A 42 14.74 5.21 -11.11
C ALA A 42 15.33 4.52 -9.87
N ARG A 43 15.32 3.18 -9.83
CA ARG A 43 15.94 2.39 -8.74
C ARG A 43 17.45 2.61 -8.66
N GLN A 44 18.15 2.57 -9.80
CA GLN A 44 19.61 2.79 -9.85
C GLN A 44 20.01 4.20 -9.38
N LEU A 45 19.14 5.19 -9.58
CA LEU A 45 19.36 6.55 -9.14
C LEU A 45 18.81 6.82 -7.73
N ASN A 46 18.35 5.79 -7.01
CA ASN A 46 17.72 5.91 -5.69
C ASN A 46 16.60 6.98 -5.67
N TYR A 47 15.81 7.03 -6.75
CA TYR A 47 14.71 7.98 -6.84
C TYR A 47 13.63 7.64 -5.82
N VAL A 48 13.26 8.64 -5.02
CA VAL A 48 12.11 8.59 -4.11
C VAL A 48 11.07 9.55 -4.67
N SER A 49 9.87 9.05 -4.95
CA SER A 49 8.79 9.89 -5.48
C SER A 49 8.42 10.96 -4.45
N PRO A 50 8.28 12.24 -4.82
CA PRO A 50 7.82 13.26 -3.87
C PRO A 50 6.35 13.03 -3.44
N ASN A 51 5.59 12.24 -4.20
CA ASN A 51 4.18 11.97 -3.93
C ASN A 51 3.92 10.86 -2.89
N VAL A 52 4.93 10.12 -2.39
CA VAL A 52 4.69 9.16 -1.30
C VAL A 52 4.19 9.84 -0.02
N ASN A 53 4.37 11.17 0.11
CA ASN A 53 3.91 11.95 1.25
C ASN A 53 2.48 12.48 1.15
N LYS A 54 1.79 12.31 0.02
CA LYS A 54 0.33 12.39 0.03
C LYS A 54 -0.19 11.04 0.49
N PHE A 55 0.03 10.74 1.77
CA PHE A 55 -0.83 9.78 2.42
C PHE A 55 -2.25 10.29 2.18
N CYS A 56 -3.10 9.49 1.53
CA CYS A 56 -4.53 9.74 1.67
C CYS A 56 -4.80 9.80 3.18
N ASP A 57 -5.63 10.73 3.66
CA ASP A 57 -6.11 10.74 5.05
C ASP A 57 -7.09 9.58 5.31
N PHE A 58 -6.78 8.43 4.72
CA PHE A 58 -7.48 7.16 4.83
C PHE A 58 -6.61 6.26 5.70
N ASP A 59 -6.97 6.17 6.97
CA ASP A 59 -6.39 5.20 7.91
C ASP A 59 -7.13 3.86 7.75
N ILE A 60 -6.41 2.83 7.34
CA ILE A 60 -6.95 1.47 7.21
C ILE A 60 -6.48 0.64 8.40
N ALA A 61 -7.43 0.01 9.09
CA ALA A 61 -7.13 -0.98 10.11
C ALA A 61 -6.94 -2.36 9.48
N VAL A 62 -5.90 -3.10 9.89
CA VAL A 62 -5.67 -4.48 9.47
C VAL A 62 -5.81 -5.40 10.69
N ILE A 63 -6.65 -6.43 10.58
CA ILE A 63 -6.87 -7.41 11.65
C ILE A 63 -6.71 -8.81 11.08
N PHE A 64 -5.87 -9.62 11.73
CA PHE A 64 -5.77 -11.05 11.47
C PHE A 64 -6.71 -11.82 12.40
N SER A 65 -7.40 -12.82 11.86
CA SER A 65 -8.29 -13.72 12.61
C SER A 65 -7.52 -14.87 13.27
N ILE A 66 -6.39 -14.55 13.90
CA ILE A 66 -5.45 -15.54 14.43
C ILE A 66 -4.95 -15.02 15.77
N ASN A 67 -4.72 -15.92 16.72
CA ASN A 67 -4.24 -15.51 18.03
C ASN A 67 -2.86 -14.85 17.90
N PRO A 68 -2.58 -13.73 18.61
CA PRO A 68 -1.28 -13.08 18.60
C PRO A 68 -0.11 -14.00 18.95
N ASP A 69 -0.38 -15.07 19.70
CA ASP A 69 0.60 -16.07 20.10
C ASP A 69 1.01 -17.01 18.93
N GLU A 70 0.13 -17.19 17.93
CA GLU A 70 0.44 -17.92 16.69
C GLU A 70 1.11 -17.02 15.63
N GLU A 71 0.91 -15.69 15.67
CA GLU A 71 1.55 -14.71 14.77
C GLU A 71 3.09 -14.67 14.93
N LEU A 72 3.59 -14.96 16.14
CA LEU A 72 5.02 -14.87 16.46
C LEU A 72 5.84 -16.08 15.95
N GLU A 73 5.20 -17.20 15.63
CA GLU A 73 5.88 -18.43 15.22
C GLU A 73 5.75 -18.76 13.73
N ASP A 74 4.81 -18.14 13.01
CA ASP A 74 4.56 -18.49 11.61
C ASP A 74 5.13 -17.44 10.63
N VAL A 75 6.20 -17.86 9.94
CA VAL A 75 6.89 -17.14 8.85
C VAL A 75 5.91 -16.61 7.79
N TYR A 76 4.77 -17.27 7.58
CA TYR A 76 3.74 -16.85 6.65
C TYR A 76 3.12 -15.48 7.03
N PHE A 77 2.74 -15.27 8.29
CA PHE A 77 2.08 -14.03 8.72
C PHE A 77 3.04 -12.85 8.79
N ILE A 78 4.28 -13.09 9.22
CA ILE A 78 5.35 -12.08 9.17
C ILE A 78 5.54 -11.60 7.73
N ARG A 79 5.62 -12.53 6.77
CA ARG A 79 5.80 -12.18 5.36
C ARG A 79 4.58 -11.44 4.80
N MET A 80 3.37 -11.86 5.18
CA MET A 80 2.15 -11.18 4.75
C MET A 80 2.07 -9.75 5.29
N ARG A 81 2.37 -9.55 6.56
CA ARG A 81 2.45 -8.22 7.20
C ARG A 81 3.41 -7.30 6.43
N GLN A 82 4.62 -7.78 6.14
CA GLN A 82 5.61 -7.03 5.35
C GLN A 82 5.10 -6.66 3.95
N ILE A 83 4.41 -7.58 3.27
CA ILE A 83 3.83 -7.33 1.94
C ILE A 83 2.74 -6.25 2.04
N ILE A 84 1.87 -6.34 3.03
CA ILE A 84 0.79 -5.38 3.26
C ILE A 84 1.37 -3.99 3.55
N GLU A 85 2.32 -3.88 4.48
CA GLU A 85 3.01 -2.61 4.81
C GLU A 85 3.72 -2.01 3.61
N THR A 86 4.49 -2.82 2.87
CA THR A 86 5.23 -2.35 1.70
C THR A 86 4.27 -1.90 0.60
N THR A 87 3.15 -2.60 0.42
CA THR A 87 2.14 -2.25 -0.59
C THR A 87 1.40 -0.98 -0.19
N ALA A 88 1.01 -0.84 1.07
CA ALA A 88 0.37 0.36 1.59
C ALA A 88 1.29 1.58 1.42
N LEU A 89 2.55 1.46 1.84
CA LEU A 89 3.53 2.54 1.71
C LEU A 89 3.75 2.96 0.25
N LYS A 90 3.87 1.98 -0.66
CA LYS A 90 4.00 2.24 -2.10
C LYS A 90 2.81 2.99 -2.70
N ASN A 91 1.61 2.81 -2.14
CA ASN A 91 0.39 3.46 -2.60
C ASN A 91 0.02 4.70 -1.77
N GLY A 92 0.84 5.13 -0.79
CA GLY A 92 0.52 6.25 0.08
C GLY A 92 -0.70 6.00 0.96
N LEU A 93 -0.88 4.77 1.45
CA LEU A 93 -1.94 4.42 2.39
C LEU A 93 -1.37 4.36 3.81
N ARG A 94 -2.09 4.92 4.78
CA ARG A 94 -1.79 4.72 6.19
C ARG A 94 -2.49 3.47 6.66
N ILE A 95 -1.74 2.53 7.22
CA ILE A 95 -2.28 1.28 7.76
C ILE A 95 -1.80 1.07 9.19
N ASN A 96 -2.65 0.49 10.02
CA ASN A 96 -2.33 0.13 11.40
C ASN A 96 -2.88 -1.27 11.71
N PHE A 97 -2.09 -2.10 12.40
CA PHE A 97 -2.50 -3.44 12.79
C PHE A 97 -3.18 -3.42 14.16
N TYR A 98 -4.33 -4.07 14.27
CA TYR A 98 -5.11 -4.18 15.51
C TYR A 98 -5.37 -5.65 15.83
N ARG A 99 -5.48 -5.96 17.12
CA ARG A 99 -5.74 -7.32 17.59
C ARG A 99 -7.20 -7.75 17.40
N ASN A 100 -8.13 -6.80 17.51
CA ASN A 100 -9.56 -7.07 17.43
C ASN A 100 -10.30 -5.89 16.81
N VAL A 101 -11.56 -6.14 16.44
CA VAL A 101 -12.47 -5.14 15.85
C VAL A 101 -13.04 -4.15 16.89
N PHE A 102 -12.96 -4.50 18.18
CA PHE A 102 -13.55 -3.72 19.26
C PHE A 102 -12.69 -2.51 19.65
N ASP A 103 -11.37 -2.63 19.49
CA ASP A 103 -10.36 -1.62 19.81
C ASP A 103 -10.15 -0.60 18.67
N LEU A 104 -10.96 -0.66 17.61
CA LEU A 104 -10.82 0.22 16.45
C LEU A 104 -11.28 1.65 16.77
N PRO A 105 -10.41 2.67 16.58
CA PRO A 105 -10.79 4.06 16.77
C PRO A 105 -11.73 4.51 15.64
N LYS A 106 -12.67 5.42 15.96
CA LYS A 106 -13.64 5.99 15.00
C LYS A 106 -13.01 6.73 13.83
N SER A 107 -11.72 7.06 13.91
CA SER A 107 -10.96 7.73 12.86
C SER A 107 -10.57 6.80 11.72
N VAL A 108 -10.67 5.48 11.90
CA VAL A 108 -10.40 4.51 10.84
C VAL A 108 -11.40 4.69 9.70
N ASN A 109 -10.93 4.67 8.47
CA ASN A 109 -11.77 4.86 7.28
C ASN A 109 -12.09 3.54 6.56
N GLY A 110 -11.34 2.47 6.85
CA GLY A 110 -11.58 1.14 6.28
C GLY A 110 -10.94 0.04 7.11
N THR A 111 -11.42 -1.19 6.97
CA THR A 111 -10.87 -2.34 7.68
C THR A 111 -10.57 -3.48 6.70
N LEU A 112 -9.34 -4.00 6.77
CA LEU A 112 -8.90 -5.21 6.09
C LEU A 112 -8.89 -6.36 7.09
N LEU A 113 -9.74 -7.35 6.83
CA LEU A 113 -9.90 -8.53 7.67
C LEU A 113 -9.26 -9.73 6.98
N ILE A 114 -8.32 -10.39 7.66
CA ILE A 114 -7.60 -11.53 7.09
C ILE A 114 -7.88 -12.79 7.92
N GLY A 115 -8.68 -13.71 7.36
CA GLY A 115 -9.02 -14.99 7.99
C GLY A 115 -10.51 -15.14 8.32
N LYS A 116 -10.83 -16.03 9.28
CA LYS A 116 -12.22 -16.44 9.59
C LYS A 116 -12.82 -15.70 10.79
N PHE A 117 -13.52 -14.61 10.52
CA PHE A 117 -14.22 -13.85 11.57
C PHE A 117 -15.60 -14.41 11.87
N ARG A 118 -15.99 -14.33 13.14
CA ARG A 118 -17.35 -14.65 13.60
C ARG A 118 -18.34 -13.55 13.19
N GLN A 119 -19.61 -13.91 13.06
CA GLN A 119 -20.67 -12.99 12.60
C GLN A 119 -20.87 -11.79 13.53
N ASP A 120 -20.65 -11.97 14.83
CA ASP A 120 -20.70 -10.91 15.85
C ASP A 120 -19.66 -9.81 15.58
N ALA A 121 -18.39 -10.17 15.38
CA ALA A 121 -17.31 -9.25 15.04
C ALA A 121 -17.56 -8.54 13.69
N LEU A 122 -18.17 -9.26 12.76
CA LEU A 122 -18.56 -8.74 11.45
C LEU A 122 -19.69 -7.69 11.57
N ASN A 123 -20.69 -7.92 12.42
CA ASN A 123 -21.80 -7.00 12.65
C ASN A 123 -21.33 -5.68 13.30
N GLU A 124 -20.39 -5.75 14.25
CA GLU A 124 -19.79 -4.57 14.89
C GLU A 124 -19.17 -3.60 13.87
N LEU A 125 -18.52 -4.13 12.83
CA LEU A 125 -17.92 -3.31 11.77
C LEU A 125 -18.96 -2.66 10.86
N VAL A 126 -20.09 -3.33 10.65
CA VAL A 126 -21.22 -2.79 9.88
C VAL A 126 -21.88 -1.66 10.65
N GLU A 127 -22.09 -1.82 11.97
CA GLU A 127 -22.60 -0.76 12.83
C GLU A 127 -21.66 0.45 12.87
N LYS A 128 -20.34 0.23 12.81
CA LYS A 128 -19.33 1.30 12.77
C LYS A 128 -19.07 1.86 11.36
N ASN A 129 -19.76 1.38 10.33
CA ASN A 129 -19.73 1.91 8.96
C ASN A 129 -18.35 1.84 8.26
N TYR A 130 -17.54 0.83 8.57
CA TYR A 130 -16.22 0.64 7.93
C TYR A 130 -16.34 -0.10 6.59
N LEU A 131 -15.58 0.33 5.57
CA LEU A 131 -15.49 -0.36 4.27
C LEU A 131 -14.87 -1.76 4.44
N ARG A 132 -15.54 -2.81 3.95
CA ARG A 132 -15.01 -4.18 3.86
C ARG A 132 -14.35 -4.44 2.51
N ILE A 133 -13.12 -4.95 2.55
CA ILE A 133 -12.45 -5.53 1.38
C ILE A 133 -12.15 -7.00 1.75
N TYR A 134 -12.65 -7.93 0.94
CA TYR A 134 -12.51 -9.38 1.11
C TYR A 134 -11.20 -9.90 0.52
#